data_AF-A0A251VHW5-F1
#
_entry.id   AF-A0A251VHW5-F1
#
_cell.length_a   1.000
_cell.length_b   1.000
_cell.length_c   1.000
_cell.angle_alpha   90.00
_cell.angle_beta   90.00
_cell.angle_gamma   90.00
#
_symmetry.space_group_name_H-M   'P 1'
#
loop_
_entity.id
_entity.type
_entity.pdbx_description
1 polymer ?
#
loop_
_entity_poly.entity_id
_entity_poly.type
_entity_poly.pdbx_seq_one_letter_code
_entity_poly.pdbx_strand_id
1 'polypeptide(L)'
;MDVNCVVEVDKRRIYHPSHPHPLVSLSSKPILCECIACGKEHKGAFFQCTTCSDFAIHIDCAFLPKRLLIQHATNAVFSHTHPLTLSYSFPIEEQIAKHNPRCRVCDVDFEYDWDIWIYKCEKCIYYAHLDCATSRKEPFMSILSIGGGPTVKNFKDVDYPNLLRLPFPDETYNIPKCLFLKKLGPADYGNHEVSVQHMNHQHELILVDTAGSIGSTSSKINDMIMCHNPMKKIELLCSGCVRPIMEMPFYKCRAKEDESCNFALHEWCTRRLPTKVDNHPGHPRHPLLLMTNIPNMFNIFRCGVCLLDCNGFAYGCVECEFYVDVTCGFMPERITHESHPNHLLSIVKEGQPSGSCLMCRLYVSPYTLNFSCSFCDVYIHPWCALLLPKTIRHPYDKHPMHISYLPIENHKSEYFCEICEEELDPHKCFYHCDECSQSVHSDCAPLILQSETETNSRYYKGRGVYDFLNMKFGSIHKKTDGHPHPLTFAQGIESDGLCSVCQRRLRFEMILRCSECEFAVHRHCLKNLNRS
;
A
#
# COMPACT_ATOMS: atom_id res chain seq x y z
N MET A 1 22.63 0.69 -45.22
CA MET A 1 22.74 0.16 -46.59
C MET A 1 22.06 -1.19 -46.59
N ASP A 2 20.83 -1.18 -47.08
CA ASP A 2 20.05 -2.36 -47.42
C ASP A 2 20.81 -3.21 -48.45
N VAL A 3 20.88 -4.51 -48.21
CA VAL A 3 21.31 -5.46 -49.23
C VAL A 3 20.06 -6.09 -49.81
N ASN A 4 19.77 -5.68 -51.04
CA ASN A 4 18.63 -6.07 -51.85
C ASN A 4 18.42 -7.59 -51.90
N CYS A 5 17.16 -7.96 -51.65
CA CYS A 5 16.49 -9.11 -52.21
C CYS A 5 16.82 -9.31 -53.69
N VAL A 6 17.36 -10.48 -54.03
CA VAL A 6 17.26 -11.07 -55.37
C VAL A 6 16.99 -12.57 -55.18
N VAL A 7 15.79 -13.01 -55.56
CA VAL A 7 15.45 -14.11 -56.50
C VAL A 7 13.93 -14.38 -56.37
N GLU A 8 13.21 -14.08 -57.46
CA GLU A 8 11.75 -14.00 -57.57
C GLU A 8 10.98 -15.35 -57.65
N VAL A 9 11.39 -16.40 -56.94
CA VAL A 9 10.67 -17.69 -56.89
C VAL A 9 10.36 -18.17 -55.46
N ASP A 10 10.94 -17.51 -54.44
CA ASP A 10 10.90 -17.93 -53.02
C ASP A 10 9.79 -17.27 -52.17
N LYS A 11 8.87 -16.46 -52.76
CA LYS A 11 7.82 -15.73 -51.99
C LYS A 11 6.81 -16.60 -51.25
N ARG A 12 6.85 -17.93 -51.42
CA ARG A 12 5.95 -18.87 -50.74
C ARG A 12 6.59 -19.59 -49.57
N ARG A 13 7.89 -19.42 -49.28
CA ARG A 13 8.57 -20.18 -48.22
C ARG A 13 9.33 -19.24 -47.29
N ILE A 14 9.20 -19.47 -45.98
CA ILE A 14 9.93 -18.71 -44.96
C ILE A 14 10.60 -19.67 -43.97
N TYR A 15 11.74 -19.26 -43.44
CA TYR A 15 12.36 -19.88 -42.27
C TYR A 15 12.05 -19.00 -41.07
N HIS A 16 11.11 -19.43 -40.24
CA HIS A 16 10.63 -18.63 -39.12
C HIS A 16 11.24 -19.13 -37.80
N PRO A 17 11.80 -18.26 -36.95
CA PRO A 17 12.51 -18.67 -35.72
C PRO A 17 11.65 -19.41 -34.69
N SER A 18 10.33 -19.32 -34.77
CA SER A 18 9.42 -20.05 -33.88
C SER A 18 9.27 -21.54 -34.21
N HIS A 19 9.79 -22.02 -35.33
CA HIS A 19 9.59 -23.40 -35.78
C HIS A 19 10.80 -23.93 -36.56
N PRO A 20 11.26 -25.17 -36.31
CA PRO A 20 12.48 -25.69 -36.92
C PRO A 20 12.33 -25.98 -38.43
N HIS A 21 11.12 -26.30 -38.90
CA HIS A 21 10.87 -26.61 -40.30
C HIS A 21 10.53 -25.35 -41.12
N PRO A 22 10.86 -25.32 -42.42
CA PRO A 22 10.42 -24.27 -43.32
C PRO A 22 8.90 -24.23 -43.41
N LEU A 23 8.34 -23.02 -43.41
CA LEU A 23 6.90 -22.82 -43.56
C LEU A 23 6.59 -22.39 -44.98
N VAL A 24 5.50 -22.89 -45.53
CA VAL A 24 5.08 -22.66 -46.91
C VAL A 24 3.68 -22.05 -46.96
N SER A 25 3.47 -21.06 -47.81
CA SER A 25 2.15 -20.53 -48.11
C SER A 25 1.53 -21.34 -49.25
N LEU A 26 0.58 -22.20 -48.89
CA LEU A 26 0.01 -23.22 -49.78
C LEU A 26 -1.24 -22.76 -50.53
N SER A 27 -1.89 -21.66 -50.13
CA SER A 27 -3.20 -21.26 -50.66
C SER A 27 -3.19 -19.88 -51.32
N SER A 28 -3.71 -19.81 -52.56
CA SER A 28 -4.04 -18.57 -53.26
C SER A 28 -5.45 -18.05 -52.93
N LYS A 29 -6.29 -18.87 -52.27
CA LYS A 29 -7.61 -18.48 -51.74
C LYS A 29 -7.52 -18.29 -50.22
N PRO A 30 -8.26 -17.33 -49.63
CA PRO A 30 -8.28 -17.14 -48.18
C PRO A 30 -8.83 -18.39 -47.50
N ILE A 31 -8.12 -18.88 -46.49
CA ILE A 31 -8.59 -19.96 -45.61
C ILE A 31 -8.99 -19.37 -44.26
N LEU A 32 -9.92 -20.02 -43.56
CA LEU A 32 -10.21 -19.76 -42.15
C LEU A 32 -9.44 -20.80 -41.34
N CYS A 33 -8.52 -20.35 -40.49
CA CYS A 33 -7.65 -21.22 -39.71
C CYS A 33 -7.24 -20.52 -38.42
N GLU A 34 -7.00 -21.28 -37.37
CA GLU A 34 -6.45 -20.75 -36.13
C GLU A 34 -4.96 -20.47 -36.29
N CYS A 35 -4.52 -19.30 -35.81
CA CYS A 35 -3.13 -18.88 -35.85
C CYS A 35 -2.45 -19.15 -34.51
N ILE A 36 -1.42 -20.00 -34.52
CA ILE A 36 -0.68 -20.39 -33.30
C ILE A 36 -0.01 -19.20 -32.62
N ALA A 37 0.40 -18.19 -33.38
CA ALA A 37 1.05 -17.03 -32.80
C ALA A 37 0.13 -16.24 -31.85
N CYS A 38 -1.17 -16.16 -32.13
CA CYS A 38 -2.11 -15.32 -31.37
C CYS A 38 -3.30 -16.08 -30.75
N GLY A 39 -3.46 -17.37 -31.06
CA GLY A 39 -4.57 -18.20 -30.57
C GLY A 39 -5.94 -17.80 -31.11
N LYS A 40 -6.00 -17.15 -32.28
CA LYS A 40 -7.25 -16.65 -32.88
C LYS A 40 -7.46 -17.20 -34.28
N GLU A 41 -8.72 -17.37 -34.65
CA GLU A 41 -9.11 -17.66 -36.02
C GLU A 41 -8.94 -16.43 -36.90
N HIS A 42 -8.21 -16.58 -38.01
CA HIS A 42 -8.10 -15.56 -39.04
C HIS A 42 -8.57 -16.10 -40.38
N LYS A 43 -9.23 -15.23 -41.15
CA LYS A 43 -9.50 -15.46 -42.56
C LYS A 43 -8.41 -14.79 -43.38
N GLY A 44 -7.60 -15.56 -44.11
CA GLY A 44 -6.50 -14.96 -44.87
C GLY A 44 -5.47 -15.95 -45.39
N ALA A 45 -4.27 -15.42 -45.62
CA ALA A 45 -3.10 -16.19 -46.03
C ALA A 45 -2.32 -16.65 -44.80
N PHE A 46 -1.88 -17.91 -44.83
CA PHE A 46 -1.11 -18.52 -43.76
C PHE A 46 0.19 -19.13 -44.30
N PHE A 47 1.18 -19.21 -43.41
CA PHE A 47 2.35 -20.05 -43.57
C PHE A 47 2.15 -21.32 -42.74
N GLN A 48 2.25 -22.47 -43.39
CA GLN A 48 2.00 -23.78 -42.77
C GLN A 48 3.24 -24.67 -42.89
N CYS A 49 3.48 -25.50 -41.89
CA CYS A 49 4.47 -26.57 -42.01
C CYS A 49 3.86 -27.74 -42.79
N THR A 50 4.59 -28.29 -43.77
CA THR A 50 4.16 -29.52 -44.46
C THR A 50 4.57 -30.79 -43.72
N THR A 51 5.44 -30.67 -42.72
CA THR A 51 5.98 -31.80 -41.93
C THR A 51 5.23 -31.96 -40.60
N CYS A 52 4.84 -30.86 -39.97
CA CYS A 52 4.05 -30.83 -38.75
C CYS A 52 2.60 -30.50 -39.09
N SER A 53 1.66 -31.37 -38.74
CA SER A 53 0.23 -31.25 -39.07
C SER A 53 -0.41 -29.99 -38.50
N ASP A 54 0.03 -29.56 -37.32
CA ASP A 54 -0.66 -28.56 -36.51
C ASP A 54 0.17 -27.29 -36.37
N PHE A 55 0.83 -26.84 -37.45
CA PHE A 55 1.60 -25.59 -37.45
C PHE A 55 1.17 -24.60 -38.53
N ALA A 56 0.36 -23.61 -38.16
CA ALA A 56 -0.11 -22.54 -39.04
C ALA A 56 0.02 -21.15 -38.39
N ILE A 57 0.62 -20.21 -39.12
CA ILE A 57 0.76 -18.81 -38.69
C ILE A 57 0.14 -17.89 -39.74
N HIS A 58 -0.72 -16.97 -39.31
CA HIS A 58 -1.28 -15.93 -40.17
C HIS A 58 -0.17 -14.99 -40.66
N ILE A 59 -0.25 -14.54 -41.92
CA ILE A 59 0.79 -13.71 -42.55
C ILE A 59 1.13 -12.46 -41.73
N ASP A 60 0.13 -11.80 -41.15
CA ASP A 60 0.34 -10.59 -40.34
C ASP A 60 1.01 -10.86 -38.99
N CYS A 61 0.95 -12.10 -38.50
CA CYS A 61 1.59 -12.53 -37.26
C CYS A 61 3.05 -12.97 -37.52
N ALA A 62 3.30 -13.61 -38.66
CA ALA A 62 4.64 -14.07 -39.06
C ALA A 62 5.65 -12.93 -39.26
N PHE A 63 5.19 -11.72 -39.59
CA PHE A 63 6.04 -10.55 -39.82
C PHE A 63 5.96 -9.49 -38.71
N LEU A 64 5.52 -9.88 -37.51
CA LEU A 64 5.54 -8.97 -36.37
C LEU A 64 6.96 -8.54 -36.01
N PRO A 65 7.14 -7.27 -35.59
CA PRO A 65 8.46 -6.75 -35.26
C PRO A 65 9.02 -7.48 -34.04
N LYS A 66 10.26 -7.97 -34.13
CA LYS A 66 10.93 -8.64 -32.99
C LYS A 66 11.02 -7.75 -31.74
N ARG A 67 11.15 -6.43 -31.93
CA ARG A 67 11.14 -5.44 -30.86
C ARG A 67 10.18 -4.31 -31.19
N LEU A 68 9.38 -3.89 -30.22
CA LEU A 68 8.50 -2.72 -30.37
C LEU A 68 8.47 -1.86 -29.11
N LEU A 69 8.17 -0.59 -29.29
CA LEU A 69 7.77 0.31 -28.20
C LEU A 69 6.24 0.39 -28.21
N ILE A 70 5.60 -0.03 -27.11
CA ILE A 70 4.14 -0.20 -27.07
C ILE A 70 3.40 1.13 -27.30
N GLN A 71 4.00 2.25 -26.88
CA GLN A 71 3.46 3.59 -27.16
C GLN A 71 3.37 3.92 -28.64
N HIS A 72 4.23 3.38 -29.50
CA HIS A 72 4.13 3.62 -30.94
C HIS A 72 3.01 2.79 -31.55
N ALA A 73 2.87 1.53 -31.12
CA ALA A 73 1.87 0.63 -31.65
C ALA A 73 0.44 0.99 -31.18
N THR A 74 0.31 1.55 -29.99
CA THR A 74 -0.99 1.86 -29.36
C THR A 74 -1.36 3.35 -29.42
N ASN A 75 -0.70 4.16 -30.26
CA ASN A 75 -0.92 5.61 -30.36
C ASN A 75 -0.86 6.32 -28.98
N ALA A 76 0.15 5.97 -28.18
CA ALA A 76 0.39 6.46 -26.82
C ALA A 76 -0.71 6.17 -25.78
N VAL A 77 -1.69 5.32 -26.10
CA VAL A 77 -2.70 4.87 -25.12
C VAL A 77 -2.03 4.10 -23.99
N PHE A 78 -1.09 3.21 -24.32
CA PHE A 78 -0.26 2.49 -23.35
C PHE A 78 1.20 2.90 -23.52
N SER A 79 1.92 3.04 -22.42
CA SER A 79 3.34 3.40 -22.45
C SER A 79 4.16 2.51 -21.53
N HIS A 80 5.35 2.17 -22.00
CA HIS A 80 6.39 1.52 -21.22
C HIS A 80 7.75 2.03 -21.70
N THR A 81 8.65 2.31 -20.76
CA THR A 81 9.96 2.92 -21.03
C THR A 81 10.86 2.02 -21.87
N HIS A 82 10.77 0.70 -21.67
CA HIS A 82 11.60 -0.28 -22.35
C HIS A 82 10.92 -0.88 -23.58
N PRO A 83 11.69 -1.22 -24.65
CA PRO A 83 11.16 -1.97 -25.77
C PRO A 83 10.78 -3.38 -25.34
N LEU A 84 9.62 -3.86 -25.83
CA LEU A 84 9.17 -5.22 -25.64
C LEU A 84 9.76 -6.11 -26.74
N THR A 85 10.24 -7.29 -26.36
CA THR A 85 10.74 -8.33 -27.25
C THR A 85 9.66 -9.39 -27.46
N LEU A 86 9.46 -9.80 -28.71
CA LEU A 86 8.57 -10.89 -29.08
C LEU A 86 9.14 -12.23 -28.58
N SER A 87 8.37 -12.94 -27.76
CA SER A 87 8.63 -14.32 -27.31
C SER A 87 7.67 -15.26 -28.03
N TYR A 88 8.22 -16.36 -28.58
CA TYR A 88 7.46 -17.33 -29.37
C TYR A 88 6.79 -18.43 -28.53
N SER A 89 6.90 -18.34 -27.21
CA SER A 89 6.24 -19.20 -26.23
C SER A 89 6.15 -18.50 -24.88
N PHE A 90 5.24 -18.98 -24.03
CA PHE A 90 5.17 -18.61 -22.61
C PHE A 90 4.67 -19.80 -21.77
N PRO A 91 5.56 -20.79 -21.52
CA PRO A 91 5.17 -22.03 -20.86
C PRO A 91 4.60 -21.82 -19.46
N ILE A 92 3.71 -22.71 -19.02
CA ILE A 92 3.05 -22.65 -17.71
C ILE A 92 4.09 -22.59 -16.58
N GLU A 93 5.21 -23.30 -16.69
CA GLU A 93 6.28 -23.26 -15.68
C GLU A 93 6.90 -21.88 -15.56
N GLU A 94 7.10 -21.16 -16.67
CA GLU A 94 7.56 -19.76 -16.66
C GLU A 94 6.49 -18.85 -16.05
N GLN A 95 5.21 -19.10 -16.35
CA GLN A 95 4.10 -18.34 -15.76
C GLN A 95 4.03 -18.51 -14.25
N ILE A 96 4.05 -19.75 -13.75
CA ILE A 96 4.02 -20.07 -12.31
C ILE A 96 5.24 -19.45 -11.60
N ALA A 97 6.43 -19.61 -12.17
CA ALA A 97 7.66 -19.03 -11.63
C ALA A 97 7.64 -17.49 -11.58
N LYS A 98 6.75 -16.85 -12.34
CA LYS A 98 6.53 -15.39 -12.35
C LYS A 98 5.21 -14.99 -11.70
N HIS A 99 4.64 -15.85 -10.85
CA HIS A 99 3.39 -15.62 -10.11
C HIS A 99 2.14 -15.42 -10.97
N ASN A 100 2.05 -16.15 -12.09
CA ASN A 100 0.94 -16.11 -13.05
C ASN A 100 0.65 -14.68 -13.50
N PRO A 101 1.60 -14.03 -14.22
CA PRO A 101 1.47 -12.63 -14.55
C PRO A 101 0.31 -12.40 -15.51
N ARG A 102 -0.37 -11.26 -15.38
CA ARG A 102 -1.44 -10.84 -16.28
C ARG A 102 -0.93 -9.88 -17.34
N CYS A 103 -1.62 -9.82 -18.48
CA CYS A 103 -1.30 -8.88 -19.53
C CYS A 103 -1.48 -7.43 -19.06
N ARG A 104 -0.45 -6.59 -19.20
CA ARG A 104 -0.46 -5.20 -18.69
C ARG A 104 -1.40 -4.24 -19.43
N VAL A 105 -1.95 -4.67 -20.56
CA VAL A 105 -2.87 -3.86 -21.38
C VAL A 105 -4.33 -4.18 -21.06
N CYS A 106 -4.67 -5.46 -20.95
CA CYS A 106 -6.05 -5.90 -20.76
C CYS A 106 -6.32 -6.54 -19.40
N ASP A 107 -5.30 -6.73 -18.55
CA ASP A 107 -5.35 -7.43 -17.27
C ASP A 107 -6.01 -8.82 -17.31
N VAL A 108 -5.96 -9.49 -18.47
CA VAL A 108 -6.36 -10.89 -18.62
C VAL A 108 -5.13 -11.78 -18.52
N ASP A 109 -5.31 -12.98 -17.98
CA ASP A 109 -4.28 -14.00 -17.86
C ASP A 109 -3.80 -14.47 -19.25
N PHE A 110 -2.66 -15.13 -19.32
CA PHE A 110 -2.23 -15.85 -20.51
C PHE A 110 -2.85 -17.24 -20.42
N GLU A 111 -3.72 -17.60 -21.37
CA GLU A 111 -4.50 -18.85 -21.30
C GLU A 111 -3.61 -20.08 -21.05
N TYR A 112 -4.09 -21.01 -20.21
CA TYR A 112 -3.27 -22.07 -19.61
C TYR A 112 -2.85 -23.20 -20.58
N ASP A 113 -3.41 -23.28 -21.78
CA ASP A 113 -3.29 -24.52 -22.60
C ASP A 113 -2.48 -24.38 -23.90
N TRP A 114 -2.08 -23.16 -24.33
CA TRP A 114 -1.41 -22.95 -25.62
C TRP A 114 -0.20 -22.01 -25.50
N ASP A 115 0.92 -22.39 -26.12
CA ASP A 115 2.14 -21.57 -26.27
C ASP A 115 1.91 -20.37 -27.22
N ILE A 116 0.99 -19.47 -26.86
CA ILE A 116 0.74 -18.24 -27.60
C ILE A 116 1.96 -17.32 -27.51
N TRP A 117 2.19 -16.54 -28.56
CA TRP A 117 3.26 -15.57 -28.57
C TRP A 117 2.89 -14.36 -27.74
N ILE A 118 3.88 -13.81 -27.05
CA ILE A 118 3.72 -12.67 -26.18
C ILE A 118 4.80 -11.63 -26.44
N TYR A 119 4.52 -10.38 -26.07
CA TYR A 119 5.55 -9.37 -25.93
C TYR A 119 5.94 -9.28 -24.46
N LYS A 120 7.24 -9.47 -24.18
CA LYS A 120 7.79 -9.33 -22.83
C LYS A 120 8.92 -8.32 -22.78
N CYS A 121 9.04 -7.62 -21.66
CA CYS A 121 10.21 -6.79 -21.40
C CYS A 121 11.33 -7.65 -20.81
N GLU A 122 12.55 -7.48 -21.31
CA GLU A 122 13.72 -8.19 -20.77
C GLU A 122 14.21 -7.64 -19.43
N LYS A 123 13.82 -6.40 -19.09
CA LYS A 123 14.25 -5.71 -17.86
C LYS A 123 13.16 -5.65 -16.80
N CYS A 124 11.90 -5.82 -17.19
CA CYS A 124 10.76 -5.61 -16.33
C CYS A 124 9.82 -6.81 -16.35
N ILE A 125 9.12 -7.03 -15.23
CA ILE A 125 7.94 -7.90 -15.18
C ILE A 125 6.80 -7.18 -15.91
N TYR A 126 6.89 -7.18 -17.24
CA TYR A 126 5.95 -6.56 -18.16
C TYR A 126 5.69 -7.54 -19.30
N TYR A 127 4.47 -8.08 -19.31
CA TYR A 127 4.01 -9.03 -20.32
C TYR A 127 2.74 -8.47 -20.96
N ALA A 128 2.61 -8.64 -22.27
CA ALA A 128 1.43 -8.25 -23.02
C ALA A 128 1.10 -9.32 -24.06
N HIS A 129 -0.21 -9.58 -24.25
CA HIS A 129 -0.67 -10.38 -25.39
C HIS A 129 -0.22 -9.73 -26.70
N LEU A 130 -0.05 -10.55 -27.73
CA LEU A 130 0.35 -10.11 -29.07
C LEU A 130 -0.52 -8.95 -29.57
N ASP A 131 -1.84 -9.15 -29.60
CA ASP A 131 -2.80 -8.17 -30.11
C ASP A 131 -2.88 -6.90 -29.27
N CYS A 132 -2.67 -7.04 -27.96
CA CYS A 132 -2.64 -5.94 -27.01
C CYS A 132 -1.44 -5.03 -27.28
N ALA A 133 -0.26 -5.61 -27.50
CA ALA A 133 0.96 -4.86 -27.80
C ALA A 133 0.93 -4.23 -29.20
N THR A 134 0.22 -4.83 -30.16
CA THR A 134 0.16 -4.35 -31.55
C THR A 134 -1.10 -3.55 -31.88
N SER A 135 -1.95 -3.25 -30.90
CA SER A 135 -3.22 -2.53 -31.06
C SER A 135 -4.19 -3.14 -32.09
N ARG A 136 -4.20 -4.48 -32.21
CA ARG A 136 -5.07 -5.21 -33.16
C ARG A 136 -6.45 -5.56 -32.60
N LYS A 137 -6.82 -5.04 -31.41
CA LYS A 137 -8.15 -5.23 -30.84
C LYS A 137 -9.21 -4.49 -31.65
N GLU A 138 -10.35 -5.15 -31.87
CA GLU A 138 -11.54 -4.47 -32.38
C GLU A 138 -11.99 -3.37 -31.39
N PRO A 139 -12.39 -2.18 -31.89
CA PRO A 139 -12.75 -1.02 -31.06
C PRO A 139 -13.83 -1.30 -29.99
N PHE A 140 -14.72 -2.26 -30.24
CA PHE A 140 -15.82 -2.60 -29.34
C PHE A 140 -15.38 -3.39 -28.10
N MET A 141 -14.37 -4.26 -28.23
CA MET A 141 -13.80 -5.02 -27.09
C MET A 141 -12.85 -4.17 -26.23
N SER A 142 -12.44 -3.00 -26.71
CA SER A 142 -11.65 -2.02 -25.97
C SER A 142 -12.47 -1.29 -24.90
N ILE A 143 -13.79 -1.16 -25.09
CA ILE A 143 -14.72 -0.51 -24.14
C ILE A 143 -15.07 -1.45 -22.98
N LEU A 144 -14.97 -2.76 -23.19
CA LEU A 144 -15.27 -3.81 -22.19
C LEU A 144 -14.00 -4.43 -21.57
N SER A 145 -12.80 -3.91 -21.89
CA SER A 145 -11.56 -4.46 -21.35
C SER A 145 -11.40 -4.08 -19.87
N ILE A 146 -11.73 -5.04 -19.00
CA ILE A 146 -11.51 -5.06 -17.55
C ILE A 146 -9.99 -5.09 -17.31
N GLY A 147 -9.32 -3.94 -17.17
CA GLY A 147 -7.89 -3.95 -16.84
C GLY A 147 -7.28 -2.62 -16.40
N GLY A 148 -5.95 -2.60 -16.25
CA GLY A 148 -5.16 -1.47 -15.69
C GLY A 148 -5.27 -0.13 -16.43
N GLY A 149 -5.97 -0.11 -17.56
CA GLY A 149 -6.41 1.05 -18.33
C GLY A 149 -5.28 1.84 -19.00
N PRO A 150 -5.63 2.89 -19.77
CA PRO A 150 -4.66 3.71 -20.49
C PRO A 150 -3.61 4.31 -19.54
N THR A 151 -2.42 4.63 -20.05
CA THR A 151 -1.41 5.37 -19.26
C THR A 151 -1.57 6.90 -19.36
N VAL A 152 -2.54 7.34 -20.16
CA VAL A 152 -2.81 8.75 -20.47
C VAL A 152 -3.48 9.44 -19.29
N LYS A 153 -3.04 10.66 -18.98
CA LYS A 153 -3.60 11.44 -17.88
C LYS A 153 -5.09 11.73 -18.07
N ASN A 154 -5.91 11.37 -17.08
CA ASN A 154 -7.37 11.48 -17.16
C ASN A 154 -7.95 12.75 -16.50
N PHE A 155 -7.09 13.63 -15.96
CA PHE A 155 -7.48 14.86 -15.29
C PHE A 155 -6.49 16.00 -15.59
N LYS A 156 -6.94 17.25 -15.44
CA LYS A 156 -6.08 18.44 -15.55
C LYS A 156 -5.69 18.93 -14.16
N ASP A 157 -4.42 19.26 -13.94
CA ASP A 157 -3.94 19.70 -12.61
C ASP A 157 -4.64 20.98 -12.12
N VAL A 158 -5.01 21.87 -13.06
CA VAL A 158 -5.71 23.13 -12.77
C VAL A 158 -7.09 22.92 -12.13
N ASP A 159 -7.75 21.79 -12.39
CA ASP A 159 -9.06 21.48 -11.83
C ASP A 159 -8.96 21.00 -10.37
N TYR A 160 -7.76 20.61 -9.91
CA TYR A 160 -7.51 20.01 -8.60
C TYR A 160 -6.25 20.57 -7.90
N PRO A 161 -6.24 21.87 -7.54
CA PRO A 161 -5.05 22.53 -6.98
C PRO A 161 -4.60 21.98 -5.63
N ASN A 162 -5.52 21.38 -4.86
CA ASN A 162 -5.26 20.83 -3.53
C ASN A 162 -5.20 19.29 -3.50
N LEU A 163 -5.05 18.65 -4.66
CA LEU A 163 -5.04 17.19 -4.77
C LEU A 163 -3.90 16.57 -3.96
N LEU A 164 -4.24 15.61 -3.11
CA LEU A 164 -3.26 14.87 -2.35
C LEU A 164 -2.56 13.86 -3.25
N ARG A 165 -1.22 13.95 -3.32
CA ARG A 165 -0.37 13.02 -4.07
C ARG A 165 0.24 12.02 -3.10
N LEU A 166 0.02 10.74 -3.36
CA LEU A 166 0.44 9.63 -2.51
C LEU A 166 1.35 8.68 -3.29
N PRO A 167 2.18 7.87 -2.60
CA PRO A 167 2.33 7.78 -1.14
C PRO A 167 2.97 9.02 -0.49
N PHE A 168 2.86 9.15 0.82
CA PHE A 168 3.59 10.19 1.57
C PHE A 168 5.11 10.01 1.44
N PRO A 169 5.93 11.07 1.48
CA PRO A 169 7.39 10.93 1.28
C PRO A 169 8.06 9.95 2.27
N ASP A 170 7.65 10.01 3.53
CA ASP A 170 8.17 9.22 4.66
C ASP A 170 7.10 9.12 5.77
N GLU A 171 7.41 8.39 6.85
CA GLU A 171 6.54 8.11 7.99
C GLU A 171 6.16 9.35 8.81
N THR A 172 6.86 10.47 8.63
CA THR A 172 6.62 11.71 9.39
C THR A 172 5.43 12.50 8.86
N TYR A 173 4.97 12.17 7.64
CA TYR A 173 3.83 12.80 7.00
C TYR A 173 2.52 12.05 7.28
N ASN A 174 1.44 12.82 7.32
CA ASN A 174 0.08 12.32 7.38
C ASN A 174 -0.86 13.40 6.82
N ILE A 175 -2.12 13.04 6.57
CA ILE A 175 -3.11 13.96 5.98
C ILE A 175 -3.27 15.25 6.80
N PRO A 176 -3.52 15.19 8.13
CA PRO A 176 -3.58 16.39 8.96
C PRO A 176 -2.33 17.28 8.83
N LYS A 177 -1.12 16.72 8.93
CA LYS A 177 0.14 17.48 8.81
C LYS A 177 0.18 18.24 7.48
N CYS A 178 -0.15 17.59 6.36
CA CYS A 178 -0.20 18.24 5.05
C CYS A 178 -1.26 19.35 4.95
N LEU A 179 -2.43 19.17 5.56
CA LEU A 179 -3.51 20.16 5.53
C LEU A 179 -3.20 21.38 6.40
N PHE A 180 -2.64 21.18 7.58
CA PHE A 180 -2.35 22.26 8.53
C PHE A 180 -1.05 22.99 8.19
N LEU A 181 -0.05 22.32 7.60
CA LEU A 181 1.15 22.98 7.08
C LEU A 181 0.82 24.00 5.97
N LYS A 182 -0.09 23.64 5.05
CA LYS A 182 -0.53 24.54 3.96
C LYS A 182 -1.28 25.78 4.45
N LYS A 183 -1.78 25.78 5.69
CA LYS A 183 -2.55 26.89 6.28
C LYS A 183 -1.69 27.85 7.11
N LEU A 184 -0.39 27.57 7.31
CA LEU A 184 0.51 28.45 8.06
C LEU A 184 0.85 29.72 7.25
N GLY A 185 0.46 30.88 7.77
CA GLY A 185 0.99 32.18 7.34
C GLY A 185 2.22 32.61 8.17
N PRO A 186 3.00 33.62 7.72
CA PRO A 186 4.17 34.12 8.45
C PRO A 186 3.87 34.64 9.88
N ALA A 187 2.61 34.98 10.17
CA ALA A 187 2.18 35.54 11.45
C ALA A 187 1.74 34.50 12.51
N ASP A 188 1.61 33.22 12.15
CA ASP A 188 1.09 32.18 13.06
C ASP A 188 2.16 31.61 14.03
N TYR A 189 3.42 32.01 13.89
CA TYR A 189 4.52 31.55 14.76
C TYR A 189 4.60 32.31 16.10
N GLY A 190 3.69 33.25 16.36
CA GLY A 190 3.93 34.35 17.31
C GLY A 190 3.36 34.24 18.72
N ASN A 191 2.45 33.32 19.07
CA ASN A 191 1.85 33.27 20.42
C ASN A 191 1.51 31.83 20.82
N HIS A 192 2.51 31.06 21.26
CA HIS A 192 2.26 29.75 21.86
C HIS A 192 2.11 29.90 23.39
N GLU A 193 0.98 29.44 23.93
CA GLU A 193 0.79 29.38 25.38
C GLU A 193 1.75 28.36 26.00
N VAL A 194 2.49 28.79 27.03
CA VAL A 194 3.54 28.00 27.69
C VAL A 194 2.96 26.76 28.39
N SER A 195 1.72 26.84 28.86
CA SER A 195 1.00 25.70 29.39
C SER A 195 -0.49 25.73 29.02
N VAL A 196 -1.05 24.55 28.76
CA VAL A 196 -2.45 24.38 28.36
C VAL A 196 -3.09 23.30 29.21
N GLN A 197 -4.25 23.61 29.81
CA GLN A 197 -5.13 22.59 30.36
C GLN A 197 -5.89 21.94 29.20
N HIS A 198 -5.50 20.72 28.86
CA HIS A 198 -6.20 19.95 27.83
C HIS A 198 -7.46 19.34 28.45
N MET A 199 -8.63 19.56 27.84
CA MET A 199 -9.95 19.18 28.39
C MET A 199 -10.11 17.70 28.78
N ASN A 200 -9.18 16.86 28.33
CA ASN A 200 -9.28 15.42 28.42
C ASN A 200 -8.02 14.74 28.96
N HIS A 201 -7.13 15.52 29.58
CA HIS A 201 -6.00 15.00 30.34
C HIS A 201 -5.92 15.73 31.68
N GLN A 202 -5.80 14.98 32.78
CA GLN A 202 -5.88 15.55 34.14
C GLN A 202 -4.67 16.43 34.48
N HIS A 203 -3.53 16.18 33.85
CA HIS A 203 -2.31 16.94 34.09
C HIS A 203 -2.19 18.11 33.10
N GLU A 204 -1.60 19.19 33.58
CA GLU A 204 -1.21 20.33 32.74
C GLU A 204 -0.21 19.89 31.67
N LEU A 205 -0.43 20.35 30.43
CA LEU A 205 0.52 20.16 29.34
C LEU A 205 1.44 21.37 29.25
N ILE A 206 2.74 21.12 29.17
CA ILE A 206 3.76 22.14 28.94
C ILE A 206 4.17 22.14 27.49
N LEU A 207 4.35 23.34 26.93
CA LEU A 207 4.96 23.52 25.61
C LEU A 207 6.45 23.22 25.73
N VAL A 208 6.93 22.36 24.84
CA VAL A 208 8.35 22.11 24.65
C VAL A 208 8.74 22.78 23.33
N ASP A 209 9.62 23.77 23.41
CA ASP A 209 10.12 24.55 22.27
C ASP A 209 11.66 24.61 22.26
N THR A 210 12.22 25.18 21.19
CA THR A 210 13.68 25.35 21.04
C THR A 210 14.23 26.54 21.85
N ALA A 211 13.36 27.44 22.34
CA ALA A 211 13.75 28.77 22.85
C ALA A 211 13.60 28.94 24.38
N GLY A 212 12.94 28.02 25.09
CA GLY A 212 12.65 28.08 26.52
C GLY A 212 13.79 27.71 27.48
N SER A 213 15.05 27.59 27.03
CA SER A 213 16.21 27.28 27.90
C SER A 213 16.83 28.49 28.62
N ILE A 214 16.20 29.66 28.65
CA ILE A 214 16.70 30.80 29.43
C ILE A 214 15.59 31.33 30.35
N GLY A 215 15.47 30.74 31.54
CA GLY A 215 14.59 31.32 32.56
C GLY A 215 14.20 30.45 33.75
N SER A 216 14.66 29.20 33.85
CA SER A 216 14.43 28.38 35.05
C SER A 216 15.74 27.80 35.54
N THR A 217 16.13 28.20 36.75
CA THR A 217 17.23 27.62 37.52
C THR A 217 16.91 26.16 37.84
N SER A 218 17.20 25.26 36.90
CA SER A 218 17.48 23.86 37.17
C SER A 218 18.41 23.34 36.09
N SER A 219 19.68 23.23 36.43
CA SER A 219 20.79 22.71 35.63
C SER A 219 20.67 21.20 35.27
N LYS A 220 19.44 20.69 35.10
CA LYS A 220 19.13 19.29 34.75
C LYS A 220 18.15 19.12 33.57
N ILE A 221 17.66 20.20 32.96
CA ILE A 221 16.76 20.14 31.78
C ILE A 221 17.55 20.09 30.45
N ASN A 222 18.84 20.43 30.48
CA ASN A 222 19.67 20.54 29.27
C ASN A 222 20.23 19.21 28.74
N ASP A 223 20.00 18.08 29.42
CA ASP A 223 20.38 16.76 28.90
C ASP A 223 19.13 16.07 28.29
N MET A 224 19.09 16.02 26.95
CA MET A 224 18.30 15.08 26.13
C MET A 224 16.77 15.30 25.98
N ILE A 225 16.33 16.35 25.28
CA ILE A 225 15.05 16.30 24.55
C ILE A 225 15.35 16.06 23.07
N MET A 226 15.47 14.79 22.67
CA MET A 226 15.46 14.41 21.26
C MET A 226 13.99 14.32 20.82
N CYS A 227 13.53 15.23 19.96
CA CYS A 227 12.40 14.89 19.10
C CYS A 227 12.81 13.66 18.28
N HIS A 228 11.87 12.74 18.06
CA HIS A 228 12.13 11.41 17.47
C HIS A 228 13.24 11.42 16.43
N ASN A 229 14.20 10.51 16.59
CA ASN A 229 15.17 10.21 15.57
C ASN A 229 14.77 8.89 14.89
N PRO A 230 14.49 8.86 13.58
CA PRO A 230 14.19 7.63 12.84
C PRO A 230 15.22 6.51 13.06
N MET A 231 16.47 6.90 13.38
CA MET A 231 17.59 5.99 13.61
C MET A 231 17.80 5.60 15.08
N LYS A 232 17.12 6.24 16.06
CA LYS A 232 17.33 5.97 17.50
C LYS A 232 16.03 5.63 18.25
N LYS A 233 15.27 4.65 17.73
CA LYS A 233 14.02 4.13 18.33
C LYS A 233 12.90 5.20 18.43
N ILE A 234 11.66 4.73 18.53
CA ILE A 234 10.47 5.56 18.76
C ILE A 234 10.50 6.04 20.22
N GLU A 235 10.72 7.33 20.45
CA GLU A 235 10.80 7.86 21.82
C GLU A 235 9.49 8.48 22.32
N LEU A 236 8.66 9.11 21.46
CA LEU A 236 7.43 9.83 21.90
C LEU A 236 6.23 9.90 20.94
N LEU A 237 5.26 8.99 21.00
CA LEU A 237 4.05 9.05 20.15
C LEU A 237 3.03 10.11 20.60
N CYS A 238 2.46 10.84 19.64
CA CYS A 238 1.32 11.72 19.88
C CYS A 238 0.09 10.91 20.33
N SER A 239 -0.49 11.24 21.48
CA SER A 239 -1.70 10.61 22.00
C SER A 239 -2.96 10.90 21.18
N GLY A 240 -2.92 11.92 20.33
CA GLY A 240 -4.04 12.31 19.47
C GLY A 240 -4.08 11.51 18.17
N CYS A 241 -3.09 11.70 17.30
CA CYS A 241 -3.04 11.05 15.99
C CYS A 241 -2.26 9.74 15.94
N VAL A 242 -1.61 9.33 17.04
CA VAL A 242 -0.79 8.11 17.13
C VAL A 242 0.37 8.11 16.11
N ARG A 243 0.90 9.30 15.81
CA ARG A 243 2.07 9.47 14.93
C ARG A 243 3.28 10.00 15.71
N PRO A 244 4.51 9.78 15.22
CA PRO A 244 5.71 10.28 15.88
C PRO A 244 5.74 11.81 15.92
N ILE A 245 6.23 12.36 17.03
CA ILE A 245 6.49 13.81 17.20
C ILE A 245 7.93 14.13 16.76
N MET A 246 8.11 14.44 15.48
CA MET A 246 9.44 14.67 14.90
C MET A 246 9.92 16.12 15.01
N GLU A 247 9.01 17.06 15.28
CA GLU A 247 9.24 18.50 15.14
C GLU A 247 8.80 19.25 16.40
N MET A 248 9.47 20.36 16.67
CA MET A 248 9.10 21.34 17.69
C MET A 248 8.23 22.46 17.08
N PRO A 249 7.36 23.09 17.89
CA PRO A 249 7.09 22.78 19.29
C PRO A 249 6.04 21.66 19.45
N PHE A 250 6.00 21.03 20.62
CA PHE A 250 4.96 20.06 20.97
C PHE A 250 4.56 20.19 22.44
N TYR A 251 3.43 19.59 22.82
CA TYR A 251 2.94 19.60 24.19
C TYR A 251 3.23 18.27 24.87
N LYS A 252 3.80 18.30 26.08
CA LYS A 252 4.04 17.10 26.91
C LYS A 252 3.39 17.27 28.27
N CYS A 253 2.87 16.18 28.80
CA CYS A 253 2.36 16.13 30.16
C CYS A 253 3.45 16.42 31.21
N ARG A 254 3.11 17.26 32.20
CA ARG A 254 3.98 17.64 33.33
C ARG A 254 3.85 16.72 34.55
N ALA A 255 3.29 15.53 34.42
CA ALA A 255 3.11 14.60 35.54
C ALA A 255 4.44 14.34 36.27
N LYS A 256 4.37 14.09 37.59
CA LYS A 256 5.56 13.80 38.40
C LYS A 256 6.17 12.45 37.96
N GLU A 257 7.47 12.27 38.21
CA GLU A 257 8.24 11.06 37.82
C GLU A 257 7.55 9.76 38.29
N ASP A 258 6.84 9.83 39.43
CA ASP A 258 6.12 8.74 40.08
C ASP A 258 4.81 8.32 39.36
N GLU A 259 4.30 9.11 38.41
CA GLU A 259 2.99 8.93 37.76
C GLU A 259 3.08 8.32 36.35
N SER A 260 4.28 8.21 35.76
CA SER A 260 4.54 7.54 34.46
C SER A 260 3.58 7.94 33.32
N CYS A 261 3.30 9.24 33.17
CA CYS A 261 2.36 9.70 32.15
C CYS A 261 3.05 10.07 30.82
N ASN A 262 2.96 9.18 29.82
CA ASN A 262 3.53 9.38 28.49
C ASN A 262 2.59 10.14 27.52
N PHE A 263 1.80 11.07 28.05
CA PHE A 263 0.87 11.86 27.24
C PHE A 263 1.60 13.03 26.58
N ALA A 264 1.55 13.07 25.25
CA ALA A 264 2.13 14.13 24.44
C ALA A 264 1.28 14.37 23.19
N LEU A 265 1.26 15.59 22.68
CA LEU A 265 0.49 15.99 21.50
C LEU A 265 1.34 16.87 20.60
N HIS A 266 1.17 16.73 19.28
CA HIS A 266 1.63 17.77 18.36
C HIS A 266 0.92 19.10 18.68
N GLU A 267 1.56 20.22 18.36
CA GLU A 267 0.94 21.55 18.46
C GLU A 267 -0.42 21.58 17.73
N TRP A 268 -0.47 21.07 16.50
CA TRP A 268 -1.71 21.01 15.70
C TRP A 268 -2.74 20.02 16.25
N CYS A 269 -2.31 18.92 16.89
CA CYS A 269 -3.22 17.99 17.58
C CYS A 269 -3.85 18.61 18.82
N THR A 270 -3.26 19.68 19.37
CA THR A 270 -3.75 20.36 20.57
C THR A 270 -4.76 21.46 20.23
N ARG A 271 -4.49 22.25 19.17
CA ARG A 271 -5.26 23.49 18.91
C ARG A 271 -5.91 23.58 17.53
N ARG A 272 -5.48 22.79 16.55
CA ARG A 272 -5.88 22.98 15.14
C ARG A 272 -6.87 21.94 14.63
N LEU A 273 -7.13 20.87 15.40
CA LEU A 273 -8.17 19.90 15.08
C LEU A 273 -9.56 20.57 15.19
N PRO A 274 -10.35 20.63 14.10
CA PRO A 274 -11.74 21.06 14.18
C PRO A 274 -12.52 20.20 15.15
N THR A 275 -13.43 20.81 15.91
CA THR A 275 -14.35 20.08 16.79
C THR A 275 -15.36 19.23 16.01
N LYS A 276 -15.52 19.52 14.71
CA LYS A 276 -16.49 18.88 13.82
C LYS A 276 -15.94 18.77 12.40
N VAL A 277 -16.21 17.65 11.74
CA VAL A 277 -15.97 17.41 10.32
C VAL A 277 -17.32 17.18 9.63
N ASP A 278 -17.67 18.06 8.69
CA ASP A 278 -18.86 17.93 7.86
C ASP A 278 -18.57 17.13 6.59
N ASN A 279 -19.60 16.44 6.06
CA ASN A 279 -19.56 15.77 4.75
C ASN A 279 -18.40 14.79 4.57
N HIS A 280 -18.03 14.04 5.61
CA HIS A 280 -16.96 13.05 5.53
C HIS A 280 -17.26 12.03 4.40
N PRO A 281 -16.30 11.68 3.51
CA PRO A 281 -16.57 10.82 2.36
C PRO A 281 -17.19 9.47 2.73
N GLY A 282 -16.75 8.89 3.84
CA GLY A 282 -17.29 7.64 4.39
C GLY A 282 -18.57 7.79 5.21
N HIS A 283 -18.97 9.01 5.55
CA HIS A 283 -20.15 9.28 6.37
C HIS A 283 -20.71 10.68 6.09
N PRO A 284 -21.33 10.91 4.91
CA PRO A 284 -21.70 12.26 4.47
C PRO A 284 -22.99 12.77 5.13
N ARG A 285 -23.82 11.88 5.70
CA ARG A 285 -25.16 12.22 6.20
C ARG A 285 -25.13 12.97 7.53
N HIS A 286 -24.17 12.65 8.38
CA HIS A 286 -24.03 13.29 9.69
C HIS A 286 -22.63 13.86 9.86
N PRO A 287 -22.50 14.97 10.58
CA PRO A 287 -21.19 15.47 10.96
C PRO A 287 -20.52 14.53 11.95
N LEU A 288 -19.21 14.38 11.82
CA LEU A 288 -18.39 13.66 12.79
C LEU A 288 -17.84 14.64 13.82
N LEU A 289 -18.04 14.34 15.10
CA LEU A 289 -17.56 15.17 16.21
C LEU A 289 -16.22 14.64 16.71
N LEU A 290 -15.33 15.56 17.10
CA LEU A 290 -14.06 15.20 17.72
C LEU A 290 -14.31 14.57 19.09
N MET A 291 -13.87 13.33 19.26
CA MET A 291 -13.96 12.54 20.47
C MET A 291 -12.55 12.23 20.96
N THR A 292 -12.17 12.83 22.07
CA THR A 292 -10.87 12.60 22.72
C THR A 292 -10.89 11.45 23.72
N ASN A 293 -12.10 10.99 24.10
CA ASN A 293 -12.34 9.79 24.90
C ASN A 293 -13.51 9.01 24.27
N ILE A 294 -13.31 7.72 24.00
CA ILE A 294 -14.37 6.81 23.60
C ILE A 294 -14.62 5.87 24.78
N PRO A 295 -15.88 5.66 25.22
CA PRO A 295 -16.22 4.85 26.38
C PRO A 295 -16.02 3.35 26.10
N ASN A 296 -14.77 2.97 25.89
CA ASN A 296 -14.31 1.59 25.74
C ASN A 296 -12.99 1.44 26.49
N MET A 297 -12.68 0.21 26.91
CA MET A 297 -11.43 -0.07 27.58
C MET A 297 -10.25 0.38 26.71
N PHE A 298 -9.30 1.14 27.27
CA PHE A 298 -8.17 1.75 26.56
C PHE A 298 -8.55 2.62 25.35
N ASN A 299 -9.76 3.18 25.30
CA ASN A 299 -10.26 4.03 24.20
C ASN A 299 -10.18 3.37 22.81
N ILE A 300 -10.17 2.04 22.73
CA ILE A 300 -10.03 1.35 21.44
C ILE A 300 -11.33 1.43 20.64
N PHE A 301 -11.22 1.79 19.37
CA PHE A 301 -12.28 1.76 18.38
C PHE A 301 -11.74 1.24 17.05
N ARG A 302 -12.63 0.77 16.18
CA ARG A 302 -12.27 0.35 14.82
C ARG A 302 -12.57 1.50 13.85
N CYS A 303 -11.56 1.91 13.09
CA CYS A 303 -11.73 2.99 12.12
C CYS A 303 -12.56 2.52 10.91
N GLY A 304 -13.65 3.21 10.59
CA GLY A 304 -14.54 2.90 9.46
C GLY A 304 -13.93 3.10 8.07
N VAL A 305 -12.70 3.61 7.98
CA VAL A 305 -11.98 3.88 6.72
C VAL A 305 -10.83 2.90 6.54
N CYS A 306 -9.84 2.91 7.44
CA CYS A 306 -8.67 2.04 7.32
C CYS A 306 -8.91 0.63 7.90
N LEU A 307 -10.02 0.42 8.61
CA LEU A 307 -10.38 -0.84 9.26
C LEU A 307 -9.36 -1.35 10.30
N LEU A 308 -8.45 -0.48 10.74
CA LEU A 308 -7.51 -0.75 11.82
C LEU A 308 -8.12 -0.39 13.17
N ASP A 309 -7.62 -1.05 14.22
CA ASP A 309 -7.93 -0.67 15.59
C ASP A 309 -7.08 0.54 16.00
N CYS A 310 -7.72 1.50 16.66
CA CYS A 310 -7.16 2.80 16.99
C CYS A 310 -7.45 3.13 18.46
N ASN A 311 -6.52 3.83 19.13
CA ASN A 311 -6.75 4.32 20.50
C ASN A 311 -6.34 5.78 20.74
N GLY A 312 -6.16 6.54 19.67
CA GLY A 312 -6.00 8.00 19.72
C GLY A 312 -7.33 8.74 19.78
N PHE A 313 -7.31 10.02 19.39
CA PHE A 313 -8.55 10.78 19.17
C PHE A 313 -9.30 10.23 17.96
N ALA A 314 -10.62 10.40 17.97
CA ALA A 314 -11.50 9.94 16.91
C ALA A 314 -12.40 11.07 16.42
N TYR A 315 -12.86 10.97 15.18
CA TYR A 315 -14.04 11.68 14.70
C TYR A 315 -15.19 10.66 14.64
N GLY A 316 -16.27 10.93 15.39
CA GLY A 316 -17.34 9.96 15.59
C GLY A 316 -18.74 10.53 15.39
N CYS A 317 -19.62 9.70 14.86
CA CYS A 317 -21.07 9.89 14.93
C CYS A 317 -21.64 8.83 15.87
N VAL A 318 -22.10 9.24 17.06
CA VAL A 318 -22.63 8.32 18.08
C VAL A 318 -23.91 7.63 17.59
N GLU A 319 -24.77 8.34 16.88
CA GLU A 319 -26.05 7.82 16.36
C GLU A 319 -25.85 6.66 15.38
N CYS A 320 -24.77 6.69 14.59
CA CYS A 320 -24.46 5.68 13.58
C CYS A 320 -23.37 4.72 14.01
N GLU A 321 -22.83 4.87 15.23
CA GLU A 321 -21.67 4.11 15.73
C GLU A 321 -20.47 4.12 14.75
N PHE A 322 -20.30 5.22 14.01
CA PHE A 322 -19.25 5.36 13.00
C PHE A 322 -18.11 6.20 13.55
N TYR A 323 -16.92 5.60 13.64
CA TYR A 323 -15.71 6.25 14.19
C TYR A 323 -14.56 6.15 13.19
N VAL A 324 -13.77 7.21 13.08
CA VAL A 324 -12.54 7.24 12.28
C VAL A 324 -11.42 7.90 13.06
N ASP A 325 -10.18 7.45 12.86
CA ASP A 325 -9.02 8.10 13.48
C ASP A 325 -8.77 9.50 12.89
N VAL A 326 -7.95 10.30 13.58
CA VAL A 326 -7.62 11.67 13.16
C VAL A 326 -7.14 11.75 11.71
N THR A 327 -6.34 10.79 11.22
CA THR A 327 -5.85 10.82 9.84
C THR A 327 -6.99 10.54 8.86
N CYS A 328 -7.75 9.48 9.10
CA CYS A 328 -8.88 9.12 8.26
C CYS A 328 -10.03 10.14 8.30
N GLY A 329 -10.19 10.88 9.39
CA GLY A 329 -11.21 11.94 9.52
C GLY A 329 -11.06 13.08 8.51
N PHE A 330 -9.86 13.30 7.97
CA PHE A 330 -9.61 14.28 6.90
C PHE A 330 -9.31 13.64 5.55
N MET A 331 -9.61 12.34 5.39
CA MET A 331 -9.40 11.65 4.12
C MET A 331 -10.10 12.41 2.98
N PRO A 332 -9.36 12.80 1.92
CA PRO A 332 -9.96 13.49 0.78
C PRO A 332 -10.80 12.53 -0.06
N GLU A 333 -11.80 13.08 -0.76
CA GLU A 333 -12.62 12.30 -1.72
C GLU A 333 -11.80 11.78 -2.90
N ARG A 334 -10.75 12.52 -3.30
CA ARG A 334 -9.94 12.23 -4.48
C ARG A 334 -8.45 12.36 -4.19
N ILE A 335 -7.68 11.46 -4.78
CA ILE A 335 -6.22 11.39 -4.66
C ILE A 335 -5.57 11.03 -6.01
N THR A 336 -4.25 11.19 -6.09
CA THR A 336 -3.43 10.45 -7.06
C THR A 336 -2.48 9.54 -6.30
N HIS A 337 -2.17 8.38 -6.85
CA HIS A 337 -1.24 7.44 -6.24
C HIS A 337 -0.15 7.03 -7.24
N GLU A 338 1.12 6.98 -6.81
CA GLU A 338 2.25 6.62 -7.69
C GLU A 338 2.13 5.21 -8.28
N SER A 339 1.45 4.28 -7.60
CA SER A 339 1.17 2.94 -8.13
C SER A 339 0.19 2.93 -9.33
N HIS A 340 -0.58 4.01 -9.50
CA HIS A 340 -1.50 4.21 -10.63
C HIS A 340 -1.37 5.65 -11.13
N PRO A 341 -0.23 5.97 -11.78
CA PRO A 341 0.12 7.33 -12.12
C PRO A 341 -0.84 7.92 -13.17
N ASN A 342 -0.89 9.25 -13.24
CA ASN A 342 -1.69 10.02 -14.20
C ASN A 342 -3.21 9.89 -14.07
N HIS A 343 -3.71 9.04 -13.19
CA HIS A 343 -5.15 8.87 -12.99
C HIS A 343 -5.62 9.42 -11.66
N LEU A 344 -6.77 10.09 -11.71
CA LEU A 344 -7.51 10.51 -10.54
C LEU A 344 -8.25 9.31 -9.95
N LEU A 345 -7.96 9.02 -8.69
CA LEU A 345 -8.64 8.01 -7.90
C LEU A 345 -9.68 8.68 -7.02
N SER A 346 -10.91 8.18 -7.03
CA SER A 346 -12.01 8.69 -6.22
C SER A 346 -12.52 7.62 -5.26
N ILE A 347 -13.01 8.04 -4.10
CA ILE A 347 -13.66 7.12 -3.17
C ILE A 347 -14.97 6.63 -3.77
N VAL A 348 -15.11 5.32 -3.88
CA VAL A 348 -16.37 4.69 -4.27
C VAL A 348 -17.08 4.16 -3.03
N LYS A 349 -18.39 4.43 -2.98
CA LYS A 349 -19.31 3.97 -1.93
C LYS A 349 -19.92 2.63 -2.33
N GLU A 350 -20.49 1.97 -1.34
CA GLU A 350 -21.07 0.62 -1.37
C GLU A 350 -21.82 0.26 -2.67
N GLY A 351 -21.62 -0.96 -3.16
CA GLY A 351 -22.43 -1.56 -4.25
C GLY A 351 -21.80 -1.63 -5.65
N GLN A 352 -20.50 -1.37 -5.80
CA GLN A 352 -19.74 -1.50 -7.06
C GLN A 352 -18.87 -2.77 -7.06
N PRO A 353 -18.42 -3.28 -8.23
CA PRO A 353 -17.83 -4.62 -8.34
C PRO A 353 -16.60 -4.79 -7.44
N SER A 354 -16.47 -6.01 -6.94
CA SER A 354 -15.36 -6.41 -6.08
C SER A 354 -14.15 -6.81 -6.92
N GLY A 355 -12.97 -6.36 -6.53
CA GLY A 355 -11.70 -6.71 -7.18
C GLY A 355 -10.59 -6.97 -6.17
N SER A 356 -9.37 -7.14 -6.66
CA SER A 356 -8.16 -7.19 -5.82
C SER A 356 -7.52 -5.81 -5.72
N CYS A 357 -7.00 -5.45 -4.55
CA CYS A 357 -6.25 -4.22 -4.40
C CYS A 357 -4.97 -4.24 -5.25
N LEU A 358 -4.69 -3.16 -5.97
CA LEU A 358 -3.49 -3.02 -6.80
C LEU A 358 -2.17 -3.16 -6.01
N MET A 359 -2.17 -2.82 -4.72
CA MET A 359 -0.97 -2.76 -3.89
C MET A 359 -0.72 -4.03 -3.05
N CYS A 360 -1.76 -4.58 -2.40
CA CYS A 360 -1.61 -5.75 -1.52
C CYS A 360 -2.21 -7.04 -2.11
N ARG A 361 -2.90 -6.95 -3.25
CA ARG A 361 -3.61 -8.06 -3.93
C ARG A 361 -4.70 -8.73 -3.10
N LEU A 362 -5.01 -8.21 -1.91
CA LEU A 362 -6.15 -8.67 -1.11
C LEU A 362 -7.46 -8.20 -1.71
N TYR A 363 -8.51 -8.96 -1.42
CA TYR A 363 -9.87 -8.66 -1.84
C TYR A 363 -10.36 -7.30 -1.31
N VAL A 364 -10.97 -6.51 -2.19
CA VAL A 364 -11.66 -5.27 -1.87
C VAL A 364 -13.15 -5.59 -1.75
N SER A 365 -13.67 -5.50 -0.53
CA SER A 365 -15.08 -5.76 -0.26
C SER A 365 -15.97 -4.67 -0.86
N PRO A 366 -17.09 -5.03 -1.51
CA PRO A 366 -18.04 -4.07 -2.07
C PRO A 366 -18.76 -3.26 -0.98
N TYR A 367 -18.62 -3.65 0.29
CA TYR A 367 -19.19 -2.98 1.46
C TYR A 367 -18.19 -2.06 2.18
N THR A 368 -16.98 -1.92 1.64
CA THR A 368 -15.91 -1.12 2.26
C THR A 368 -15.45 0.00 1.34
N LEU A 369 -15.08 1.13 1.93
CA LEU A 369 -14.52 2.25 1.17
C LEU A 369 -13.23 1.83 0.49
N ASN A 370 -13.09 2.24 -0.77
CA ASN A 370 -11.89 2.02 -1.55
C ASN A 370 -11.72 3.17 -2.56
N PHE A 371 -10.49 3.39 -2.98
CA PHE A 371 -10.17 4.30 -4.06
C PHE A 371 -10.24 3.55 -5.38
N SER A 372 -10.97 4.07 -6.35
CA SER A 372 -11.02 3.51 -7.70
C SER A 372 -10.84 4.55 -8.79
N CYS A 373 -10.46 4.07 -9.97
CA CYS A 373 -10.38 4.87 -11.19
C CYS A 373 -11.68 4.73 -11.99
N SER A 374 -12.21 5.81 -12.55
CA SER A 374 -13.40 5.74 -13.42
C SER A 374 -13.11 5.19 -14.82
N PHE A 375 -11.84 5.07 -15.20
CA PHE A 375 -11.39 4.64 -16.53
C PHE A 375 -10.67 3.29 -16.52
N CYS A 376 -10.37 2.75 -15.33
CA CYS A 376 -9.57 1.55 -15.16
C CYS A 376 -10.20 0.68 -14.09
N ASP A 377 -10.09 -0.64 -14.23
CA ASP A 377 -10.55 -1.58 -13.21
C ASP A 377 -9.50 -1.69 -12.09
N VAL A 378 -9.26 -0.58 -11.40
CA VAL A 378 -8.23 -0.43 -10.37
C VAL A 378 -8.90 -0.06 -9.06
N TYR A 379 -8.57 -0.83 -8.02
CA TYR A 379 -9.04 -0.62 -6.66
C TYR A 379 -7.85 -0.55 -5.71
N ILE A 380 -7.88 0.39 -4.76
CA ILE A 380 -6.85 0.54 -3.73
C ILE A 380 -7.53 0.70 -2.37
N HIS A 381 -7.15 -0.14 -1.40
CA HIS A 381 -7.63 0.02 -0.03
C HIS A 381 -7.16 1.36 0.56
N PRO A 382 -7.97 2.03 1.40
CA PRO A 382 -7.57 3.27 2.04
C PRO A 382 -6.28 3.14 2.87
N TRP A 383 -6.08 2.02 3.57
CA TRP A 383 -4.85 1.80 4.34
C TRP A 383 -3.62 1.63 3.43
N CYS A 384 -3.73 0.93 2.29
CA CYS A 384 -2.65 0.80 1.33
C CYS A 384 -2.24 2.17 0.75
N ALA A 385 -3.22 2.99 0.38
CA ALA A 385 -2.94 4.31 -0.20
C ALA A 385 -2.39 5.33 0.81
N LEU A 386 -2.86 5.28 2.07
CA LEU A 386 -2.61 6.34 3.05
C LEU A 386 -1.51 6.03 4.05
N LEU A 387 -1.24 4.75 4.34
CA LEU A 387 -0.37 4.35 5.45
C LEU A 387 1.01 3.86 5.00
N LEU A 388 1.17 3.53 3.71
CA LEU A 388 2.45 3.12 3.13
C LEU A 388 3.21 4.36 2.63
N PRO A 389 4.30 4.76 3.28
CA PRO A 389 5.14 5.84 2.77
C PRO A 389 5.96 5.38 1.56
N LYS A 390 6.41 6.35 0.77
CA LYS A 390 7.29 6.16 -0.37
C LYS A 390 8.63 5.58 0.05
N THR A 391 9.15 6.08 1.15
CA THR A 391 10.47 5.75 1.67
C THR A 391 10.35 5.38 3.12
N ILE A 392 11.03 4.31 3.51
CA ILE A 392 11.21 3.92 4.91
C ILE A 392 12.69 3.89 5.26
N ARG A 393 12.98 4.03 6.55
CA ARG A 393 14.32 3.81 7.11
C ARG A 393 14.22 2.91 8.31
N HIS A 394 14.77 1.71 8.20
CA HIS A 394 14.92 0.84 9.35
C HIS A 394 16.07 1.35 10.23
N PRO A 395 15.98 1.27 11.58
CA PRO A 395 16.99 1.83 12.47
C PRO A 395 18.41 1.27 12.28
N TYR A 396 18.51 0.04 11.75
CA TYR A 396 19.79 -0.65 11.54
C TYR A 396 20.34 -0.52 10.11
N ASP A 397 19.57 0.09 9.19
CA ASP A 397 19.94 0.19 7.79
C ASP A 397 20.63 1.53 7.49
N LYS A 398 21.70 1.48 6.70
CA LYS A 398 22.46 2.67 6.30
C LYS A 398 21.75 3.48 5.21
N HIS A 399 20.95 2.80 4.40
CA HIS A 399 20.32 3.37 3.21
C HIS A 399 18.80 3.22 3.31
N PRO A 400 18.03 4.24 2.89
CA PRO A 400 16.57 4.13 2.84
C PRO A 400 16.11 3.07 1.84
N MET A 401 14.96 2.47 2.11
CA MET A 401 14.27 1.60 1.16
C MET A 401 13.10 2.35 0.52
N HIS A 402 12.87 2.10 -0.77
CA HIS A 402 11.77 2.69 -1.52
C HIS A 402 10.72 1.65 -1.86
N ILE A 403 9.45 2.03 -1.74
CA ILE A 403 8.34 1.17 -2.16
C ILE A 403 8.36 0.99 -3.67
N SER A 404 8.22 -0.25 -4.11
CA SER A 404 8.21 -0.65 -5.52
C SER A 404 6.83 -1.15 -5.93
N TYR A 405 6.45 -0.85 -7.17
CA TYR A 405 5.17 -1.25 -7.78
C TYR A 405 5.43 -1.87 -9.16
N LEU A 406 4.50 -2.67 -9.66
CA LEU A 406 4.57 -3.13 -11.05
C LEU A 406 4.51 -1.96 -12.06
N PRO A 407 5.27 -2.05 -13.17
CA PRO A 407 6.17 -3.14 -13.55
C PRO A 407 7.50 -3.08 -12.80
N ILE A 408 7.91 -4.19 -12.18
CA ILE A 408 9.15 -4.28 -11.41
C ILE A 408 10.34 -4.36 -12.37
N GLU A 409 11.27 -3.42 -12.26
CA GLU A 409 12.51 -3.41 -13.03
C GLU A 409 13.61 -4.23 -12.34
N ASN A 410 14.59 -4.69 -13.13
CA ASN A 410 15.82 -5.34 -12.68
C ASN A 410 15.59 -6.54 -11.75
N HIS A 411 14.46 -7.24 -11.92
CA HIS A 411 14.16 -8.46 -11.19
C HIS A 411 14.18 -8.30 -9.64
N LYS A 412 13.88 -7.09 -9.11
CA LYS A 412 13.89 -6.80 -7.66
C LYS A 412 13.00 -7.72 -6.82
N SER A 413 12.00 -8.34 -7.45
CA SER A 413 11.08 -9.29 -6.82
C SER A 413 11.61 -10.73 -6.79
N GLU A 414 12.75 -11.03 -7.41
CA GLU A 414 13.40 -12.35 -7.31
C GLU A 414 14.20 -12.51 -6.00
N TYR A 415 14.28 -11.44 -5.21
CA TYR A 415 14.84 -11.46 -3.86
C TYR A 415 13.82 -12.01 -2.87
N PHE A 416 14.33 -12.52 -1.74
CA PHE A 416 13.50 -12.91 -0.60
C PHE A 416 13.35 -11.72 0.35
N CYS A 417 12.33 -11.75 1.19
CA CYS A 417 12.20 -10.78 2.26
C CYS A 417 13.28 -11.02 3.33
N GLU A 418 14.09 -10.01 3.63
CA GLU A 418 15.16 -10.08 4.64
C GLU A 418 14.66 -10.32 6.08
N ILE A 419 13.35 -10.18 6.34
CA ILE A 419 12.77 -10.30 7.67
C ILE A 419 12.17 -11.69 7.92
N CYS A 420 11.35 -12.18 6.98
CA CYS A 420 10.69 -13.48 7.13
C CYS A 420 11.32 -14.60 6.30
N GLU A 421 12.31 -14.28 5.46
CA GLU A 421 12.99 -15.21 4.56
C GLU A 421 12.04 -15.90 3.55
N GLU A 422 10.88 -15.28 3.27
CA GLU A 422 9.90 -15.77 2.30
C GLU A 422 9.99 -15.01 0.97
N GLU A 423 9.59 -15.65 -0.13
CA GLU A 423 9.59 -15.08 -1.48
C GLU A 423 8.69 -13.83 -1.58
N LEU A 424 9.11 -12.87 -2.43
CA LEU A 424 8.29 -11.69 -2.73
C LEU A 424 7.32 -12.01 -3.86
N ASP A 425 6.05 -11.65 -3.68
CA ASP A 425 5.09 -11.62 -4.77
C ASP A 425 5.31 -10.33 -5.59
N PRO A 426 5.75 -10.41 -6.87
CA PRO A 426 5.98 -9.25 -7.72
C PRO A 426 4.72 -8.44 -7.99
N HIS A 427 3.53 -9.02 -7.80
CA HIS A 427 2.25 -8.33 -7.95
C HIS A 427 1.84 -7.55 -6.70
N LYS A 428 2.53 -7.72 -5.57
CA LYS A 428 2.37 -6.92 -4.36
C LYS A 428 3.46 -5.85 -4.29
N CYS A 429 3.14 -4.74 -3.63
CA CYS A 429 4.14 -3.74 -3.31
C CYS A 429 5.06 -4.25 -2.19
N PHE A 430 6.34 -3.95 -2.34
CA PHE A 430 7.39 -4.28 -1.38
C PHE A 430 8.42 -3.16 -1.36
N TYR A 431 9.21 -3.09 -0.28
CA TYR A 431 10.29 -2.12 -0.16
C TYR A 431 11.59 -2.73 -0.67
N HIS A 432 12.39 -1.91 -1.37
CA HIS A 432 13.70 -2.31 -1.88
C HIS A 432 14.73 -1.19 -1.69
N CYS A 433 15.94 -1.57 -1.31
CA CYS A 433 17.10 -0.69 -1.36
C CYS A 433 18.03 -1.12 -2.51
N ASP A 434 18.20 -0.25 -3.51
CA ASP A 434 19.08 -0.51 -4.65
C ASP A 434 20.56 -0.60 -4.25
N GLU A 435 20.99 0.13 -3.21
CA GLU A 435 22.39 0.13 -2.76
C GLU A 435 22.74 -1.14 -1.96
N CYS A 436 21.84 -1.60 -1.10
CA CYS A 436 22.03 -2.80 -0.30
C CYS A 436 21.60 -4.08 -1.03
N SER A 437 20.84 -3.98 -2.12
CA SER A 437 20.16 -5.11 -2.78
C SER A 437 19.30 -5.93 -1.81
N GLN A 438 18.61 -5.23 -0.89
CA GLN A 438 17.75 -5.83 0.13
C GLN A 438 16.30 -5.50 -0.16
N SER A 439 15.43 -6.49 0.08
CA SER A 439 14.00 -6.36 -0.13
C SER A 439 13.21 -6.83 1.09
N VAL A 440 12.07 -6.19 1.33
CA VAL A 440 11.18 -6.52 2.46
C VAL A 440 9.74 -6.41 2.00
N HIS A 441 8.87 -7.38 2.34
CA HIS A 441 7.44 -7.24 2.08
C HIS A 441 6.93 -5.94 2.71
N SER A 442 5.95 -5.28 2.12
CA SER A 442 5.27 -4.17 2.79
C SER A 442 4.80 -4.61 4.19
N ASP A 443 4.10 -5.73 4.28
CA ASP A 443 3.61 -6.30 5.55
C ASP A 443 4.71 -6.71 6.56
N CYS A 444 5.96 -6.88 6.11
CA CYS A 444 7.10 -7.18 6.99
C CYS A 444 7.85 -5.90 7.37
N ALA A 445 7.79 -4.87 6.53
CA ALA A 445 8.54 -3.64 6.71
C ALA A 445 8.11 -2.99 8.03
N PRO A 446 8.99 -2.93 9.04
CA PRO A 446 8.69 -2.24 10.27
C PRO A 446 8.55 -0.77 9.91
N LEU A 447 7.32 -0.26 9.91
CA LEU A 447 7.14 1.19 9.95
C LEU A 447 7.84 1.67 11.22
N ILE A 448 8.51 2.83 11.16
CA ILE A 448 9.21 3.44 12.32
C ILE A 448 8.38 3.28 13.59
N LEU A 449 7.06 3.41 13.49
CA LEU A 449 6.02 3.24 14.50
C LEU A 449 6.02 1.92 15.29
N GLN A 450 6.63 0.82 14.81
CA GLN A 450 6.48 -0.52 15.39
C GLN A 450 7.69 -1.44 15.25
N SER A 451 8.91 -0.91 15.15
CA SER A 451 10.15 -1.73 15.10
C SER A 451 10.36 -2.71 16.28
N GLU A 452 9.50 -2.68 17.30
CA GLU A 452 9.54 -3.55 18.48
C GLU A 452 8.42 -4.61 18.52
N THR A 453 7.52 -4.65 17.53
CA THR A 453 6.41 -5.60 17.49
C THR A 453 6.82 -6.90 16.80
N GLU A 454 6.46 -8.05 17.37
CA GLU A 454 6.74 -9.33 16.71
C GLU A 454 5.83 -9.49 15.48
N THR A 455 6.42 -9.89 14.36
CA THR A 455 5.73 -10.07 13.08
C THR A 455 5.21 -11.50 12.94
N ASN A 456 3.98 -11.66 12.48
CA ASN A 456 3.44 -12.96 12.10
C ASN A 456 3.53 -13.10 10.57
N SER A 457 4.60 -13.70 10.04
CA SER A 457 4.69 -13.99 8.59
C SER A 457 3.82 -15.17 8.18
N ARG A 458 3.40 -16.03 9.12
CA ARG A 458 2.77 -17.31 8.78
C ARG A 458 1.28 -17.30 9.12
N TYR A 459 0.50 -17.05 8.06
CA TYR A 459 -0.76 -17.75 7.76
C TYR A 459 -2.14 -17.16 8.09
N TYR A 460 -2.34 -16.01 8.75
CA TYR A 460 -3.73 -15.73 9.22
C TYR A 460 -4.45 -14.40 8.95
N LYS A 461 -3.85 -13.29 8.48
CA LYS A 461 -4.68 -12.05 8.31
C LYS A 461 -4.39 -11.11 7.13
N GLY A 462 -3.36 -11.33 6.31
CA GLY A 462 -3.05 -10.45 5.18
C GLY A 462 -2.73 -8.98 5.55
N ARG A 463 -2.77 -8.59 6.83
CA ARG A 463 -2.45 -7.23 7.30
C ARG A 463 -1.15 -7.13 8.10
N GLY A 464 -0.48 -8.26 8.36
CA GLY A 464 0.87 -8.31 8.96
C GLY A 464 1.09 -7.34 10.12
N VAL A 465 2.17 -6.55 10.05
CA VAL A 465 2.54 -5.53 11.04
C VAL A 465 1.62 -4.30 11.09
N TYR A 466 0.73 -4.12 10.10
CA TYR A 466 -0.12 -2.92 10.04
C TYR A 466 -1.31 -2.96 10.99
N ASP A 467 -1.67 -4.14 11.51
CA ASP A 467 -2.85 -4.31 12.38
C ASP A 467 -2.82 -3.39 13.62
N PHE A 468 -1.62 -3.07 14.11
CA PHE A 468 -1.45 -2.22 15.28
C PHE A 468 -1.01 -0.80 14.95
N LEU A 469 -0.92 -0.38 13.68
CA LEU A 469 -0.26 0.87 13.31
C LEU A 469 -0.83 2.13 14.00
N ASN A 470 -2.12 2.10 14.33
CA ASN A 470 -2.84 3.18 15.01
C ASN A 470 -3.01 2.93 16.52
N MET A 471 -2.21 2.02 17.09
CA MET A 471 -2.23 1.65 18.50
C MET A 471 -1.03 2.20 19.25
N LYS A 472 -1.30 2.96 20.32
CA LYS A 472 -0.33 3.39 21.32
C LYS A 472 -0.35 2.44 22.52
N PHE A 473 0.70 1.64 22.66
CA PHE A 473 0.91 0.74 23.81
C PHE A 473 1.60 1.44 24.99
N GLY A 474 1.69 0.75 26.13
CA GLY A 474 2.40 1.21 27.32
C GLY A 474 1.53 1.89 28.39
N SER A 475 0.21 1.97 28.19
CA SER A 475 -0.70 2.47 29.21
C SER A 475 -0.82 1.50 30.39
N ILE A 476 -0.83 2.04 31.61
CA ILE A 476 -0.94 1.24 32.84
C ILE A 476 -2.39 1.23 33.30
N HIS A 477 -2.93 0.02 33.45
CA HIS A 477 -4.21 -0.23 34.07
C HIS A 477 -3.99 -0.53 35.56
N LYS A 478 -4.43 0.39 36.43
CA LYS A 478 -4.26 0.28 37.88
C LYS A 478 -5.27 -0.72 38.43
N LYS A 479 -4.78 -1.69 39.22
CA LYS A 479 -5.51 -2.65 40.08
C LYS A 479 -6.79 -3.23 39.47
N THR A 480 -6.76 -4.52 39.18
CA THR A 480 -7.95 -5.29 38.77
C THR A 480 -8.42 -6.18 39.91
N ASP A 481 -9.71 -6.44 40.02
CA ASP A 481 -10.25 -7.30 41.09
C ASP A 481 -9.66 -8.73 41.03
N GLY A 482 -9.20 -9.17 39.84
CA GLY A 482 -8.54 -10.45 39.62
C GLY A 482 -7.00 -10.45 39.70
N HIS A 483 -6.33 -9.31 39.89
CA HIS A 483 -4.86 -9.24 40.01
C HIS A 483 -4.37 -7.97 40.73
N PRO A 484 -3.53 -8.09 41.80
CA PRO A 484 -3.18 -6.98 42.69
C PRO A 484 -2.17 -5.98 42.09
N HIS A 485 -1.35 -6.39 41.13
CA HIS A 485 -0.35 -5.51 40.52
C HIS A 485 -0.94 -4.70 39.35
N PRO A 486 -0.37 -3.53 39.03
CA PRO A 486 -0.69 -2.82 37.80
C PRO A 486 -0.36 -3.65 36.57
N LEU A 487 -1.21 -3.54 35.54
CA LEU A 487 -1.00 -4.24 34.27
C LEU A 487 -0.70 -3.24 33.15
N THR A 488 0.32 -3.52 32.36
CA THR A 488 0.70 -2.72 31.20
C THR A 488 0.03 -3.27 29.94
N PHE A 489 -0.61 -2.40 29.18
CA PHE A 489 -1.18 -2.73 27.88
C PHE A 489 -0.07 -2.83 26.83
N ALA A 490 0.06 -3.99 26.19
CA ALA A 490 1.13 -4.29 25.24
C ALA A 490 0.64 -5.23 24.12
N GLN A 491 1.45 -5.37 23.08
CA GLN A 491 1.32 -6.48 22.14
C GLN A 491 2.00 -7.71 22.75
N GLY A 492 1.37 -8.88 22.64
CA GLY A 492 1.94 -10.12 23.14
C GLY A 492 3.12 -10.61 22.31
N ILE A 493 4.18 -11.02 22.98
CA ILE A 493 5.39 -11.62 22.42
C ILE A 493 5.45 -13.12 22.77
N GLU A 494 6.41 -13.85 22.18
CA GLU A 494 6.53 -15.29 22.40
C GLU A 494 6.73 -15.67 23.87
N SER A 495 7.47 -14.85 24.63
CA SER A 495 7.72 -15.08 26.05
C SER A 495 6.52 -14.83 26.97
N ASP A 496 5.47 -14.13 26.50
CA ASP A 496 4.26 -13.91 27.31
C ASP A 496 3.41 -15.21 27.44
N GLY A 497 3.64 -16.22 26.60
CA GLY A 497 3.04 -17.55 26.75
C GLY A 497 1.52 -17.61 26.52
N LEU A 498 0.79 -18.20 27.47
CA LEU A 498 -0.66 -18.43 27.40
C LEU A 498 -1.43 -17.48 28.32
N CYS A 499 -2.63 -17.11 27.88
CA CYS A 499 -3.54 -16.28 28.66
C CYS A 499 -3.99 -17.01 29.93
N SER A 500 -3.82 -16.37 31.09
CA SER A 500 -4.20 -16.92 32.39
C SER A 500 -5.68 -17.32 32.50
N VAL A 501 -6.56 -16.73 31.67
CA VAL A 501 -8.01 -16.97 31.71
C VAL A 501 -8.45 -18.02 30.69
N CYS A 502 -8.12 -17.84 29.41
CA CYS A 502 -8.65 -18.69 28.34
C CYS A 502 -7.64 -19.73 27.83
N GLN A 503 -6.40 -19.72 28.33
CA GLN A 503 -5.33 -20.64 27.97
C GLN A 503 -4.96 -20.65 26.47
N ARG A 504 -5.33 -19.59 25.73
CA ARG A 504 -4.91 -19.36 24.34
C ARG A 504 -3.61 -18.56 24.30
N ARG A 505 -2.83 -18.72 23.22
CA ARG A 505 -1.58 -17.98 23.00
C ARG A 505 -1.80 -16.46 23.01
N LEU A 506 -0.89 -15.76 23.67
CA LEU A 506 -0.91 -14.29 23.80
C LEU A 506 -0.14 -13.59 22.67
N ARG A 507 0.81 -14.31 22.05
CA ARG A 507 1.63 -13.82 20.94
C ARG A 507 0.76 -13.21 19.82
N PHE A 508 1.17 -12.03 19.34
CA PHE A 508 0.51 -11.23 18.30
C PHE A 508 -0.84 -10.61 18.67
N GLU A 509 -1.33 -10.80 19.89
CA GLU A 509 -2.60 -10.26 20.33
C GLU A 509 -2.43 -9.03 21.22
N MET A 510 -3.50 -8.26 21.40
CA MET A 510 -3.54 -7.19 22.40
C MET A 510 -3.71 -7.77 23.80
N ILE A 511 -2.73 -7.54 24.68
CA ILE A 511 -2.67 -8.15 26.01
C ILE A 511 -2.49 -7.11 27.11
N LEU A 512 -2.75 -7.56 28.33
CA LEU A 512 -2.32 -6.89 29.55
C LEU A 512 -1.33 -7.82 30.25
N ARG A 513 -0.14 -7.32 30.55
CA ARG A 513 0.89 -8.08 31.27
C ARG A 513 1.34 -7.35 32.53
N CYS A 514 1.66 -8.13 33.56
CA CYS A 514 2.25 -7.63 34.79
C CYS A 514 3.77 -7.54 34.64
N SER A 515 4.39 -6.47 35.14
CA SER A 515 5.86 -6.36 35.22
C SER A 515 6.44 -7.05 36.45
N GLU A 516 5.61 -7.35 37.46
CA GLU A 516 6.03 -7.91 38.75
C GLU A 516 5.87 -9.43 38.85
N CYS A 517 5.09 -10.05 37.95
CA CYS A 517 4.90 -11.51 37.91
C CYS A 517 4.53 -11.99 36.51
N GLU A 518 4.50 -13.31 36.30
CA GLU A 518 4.20 -13.96 35.00
C GLU A 518 2.72 -13.88 34.57
N PHE A 519 1.94 -12.98 35.17
CA PHE A 519 0.54 -12.83 34.83
C PHE A 519 0.36 -12.05 33.52
N ALA A 520 -0.25 -12.69 32.53
CA ALA A 520 -0.66 -12.03 31.29
C ALA A 520 -2.03 -12.54 30.80
N VAL A 521 -2.84 -11.64 30.24
CA VAL A 521 -4.21 -11.92 29.83
C VAL A 521 -4.57 -11.19 28.55
N HIS A 522 -5.40 -11.80 27.70
CA HIS A 522 -5.95 -11.08 26.55
C HIS A 522 -6.82 -9.91 27.01
N ARG A 523 -6.78 -8.82 26.24
CA ARG A 523 -7.66 -7.66 26.41
C ARG A 523 -9.13 -8.05 26.62
N HIS A 524 -9.66 -8.93 25.78
CA HIS A 524 -11.07 -9.33 25.85
C HIS A 524 -11.39 -10.24 27.05
N CYS A 525 -10.38 -10.94 27.58
CA CYS A 525 -10.53 -11.80 28.75
C CYS A 525 -10.55 -11.01 30.06
N LEU A 526 -10.05 -9.78 30.10
CA LEU A 526 -10.05 -8.93 31.29
C LEU A 526 -11.47 -8.69 31.85
N LYS A 527 -12.46 -8.53 30.97
CA LYS A 527 -13.87 -8.34 31.37
C LYS A 527 -14.44 -9.52 32.15
N ASN A 528 -13.88 -10.72 31.97
CA ASN A 528 -14.31 -11.93 32.67
C ASN A 528 -13.69 -12.03 34.07
N LEU A 529 -12.52 -11.40 34.31
CA LEU A 529 -11.88 -11.34 35.64
C LEU A 529 -12.60 -10.41 36.61
N ASN A 530 -13.23 -9.34 36.09
CA ASN A 530 -14.00 -8.40 36.92
C ASN A 530 -15.45 -8.87 37.19
N ARG A 531 -15.81 -10.09 36.78
CA ARG A 531 -17.16 -10.68 36.94
C ARG A 531 -17.20 -11.90 37.86
N SER A 532 -16.03 -12.37 38.30
CA SER A 532 -15.86 -13.59 39.10
C SER A 532 -15.73 -13.30 40.58
#